data_AF-A0A225VIX7-F1
#
_entry.id   AF-A0A225VIX7-F1
#
_cell.length_a   1.000
_cell.length_b   1.000
_cell.length_c   1.000
_cell.angle_alpha   90.00
_cell.angle_beta   90.00
_cell.angle_gamma   90.00
#
_symmetry.space_group_name_H-M   'P 1'
#
loop_
_entity.id
_entity.type
_entity.pdbx_description
1 polymer ?
#
loop_
_entity_poly.entity_id
_entity_poly.type
_entity_poly.pdbx_seq_one_letter_code
_entity_poly.pdbx_strand_id
1 'polypeptide(L)'
;MTQIPTGINRNQALNIISKWIVRYARGDIYTLRPYESSSSDVLIEKTIKRRIVSHEKIFRQHLPFSVSRFCLGLVSLLLVFSDIFHSGLSVSNLQKFYSVLQPDEILNYGTSWNYSVFNSTKHDSMNCSTKTARIWNYKFDSSSIVWRAYARHFGLLEFPDCIFYHEACPSKVVCGDVAFKMIVAFVNALAVVKRNKMNTNSSNIELRTLSLRTQSNYIDRFHQLLLPRWFMNVNWRTSQALYYSPELLARTNYRTICFPNIGERARIPHFCRQLWVNFQRSCAVADAECRAVGLLYVHMLKRLHDIQEQFPKLTVDLVILESQDDLQVNRGGLASLGFRWTDVSTIIRA
;
A
#
# COMPACT_ATOMS: atom_id res chain seq x y z
N MET A 1 -52.22 -3.14 42.15
CA MET A 1 -50.95 -3.32 42.88
C MET A 1 -50.48 -4.74 42.59
N THR A 2 -49.65 -4.93 41.57
CA THR A 2 -48.95 -6.21 41.28
C THR A 2 -47.76 -5.89 40.38
N GLN A 3 -46.59 -6.37 40.79
CA GLN A 3 -45.26 -5.96 40.37
C GLN A 3 -44.86 -6.54 39.00
N ILE A 4 -44.15 -5.73 38.20
CA ILE A 4 -43.42 -6.12 37.00
C ILE A 4 -42.02 -6.59 37.42
N PRO A 5 -41.53 -7.80 37.08
CA PRO A 5 -40.14 -8.14 37.28
C PRO A 5 -39.27 -7.52 36.18
N THR A 6 -38.50 -6.51 36.59
CA THR A 6 -37.32 -5.96 35.91
C THR A 6 -36.31 -7.07 35.61
N GLY A 7 -35.80 -7.21 34.39
CA GLY A 7 -34.59 -6.49 33.97
C GLY A 7 -33.36 -7.39 34.12
N ILE A 8 -32.77 -7.82 33.00
CA ILE A 8 -31.47 -8.48 33.01
C ILE A 8 -30.47 -7.52 33.66
N ASN A 9 -29.92 -7.95 34.79
CA ASN A 9 -29.08 -7.13 35.65
C ASN A 9 -27.83 -6.66 34.87
N ARG A 10 -27.57 -5.34 34.86
CA ARG A 10 -26.45 -4.69 34.13
C ARG A 10 -25.10 -5.34 34.46
N ASN A 11 -24.96 -5.86 35.68
CA ASN A 11 -23.78 -6.58 36.15
C ASN A 11 -23.62 -7.94 35.45
N GLN A 12 -24.71 -8.59 35.04
CA GLN A 12 -24.69 -9.87 34.32
C GLN A 12 -24.24 -9.69 32.87
N ALA A 13 -24.66 -8.61 32.21
CA ALA A 13 -24.23 -8.26 30.85
C ALA A 13 -22.73 -7.90 30.82
N LEU A 14 -22.26 -7.12 31.80
CA LEU A 14 -20.84 -6.79 31.95
C LEU A 14 -19.99 -8.02 32.23
N ASN A 15 -20.50 -8.99 33.00
CA ASN A 15 -19.78 -10.24 33.30
C ASN A 15 -19.68 -11.19 32.09
N ILE A 16 -20.67 -11.14 31.18
CA ILE A 16 -20.62 -11.91 29.92
C ILE A 16 -19.61 -11.27 28.96
N ILE A 17 -19.62 -9.94 28.83
CA ILE A 17 -18.68 -9.20 27.99
C ILE A 17 -17.24 -9.35 28.51
N SER A 18 -17.03 -9.28 29.82
CA SER A 18 -15.70 -9.47 30.42
C SER A 18 -15.17 -10.89 30.18
N LYS A 19 -16.01 -11.93 30.33
CA LYS A 19 -15.63 -13.32 30.03
C LYS A 19 -15.33 -13.53 28.55
N TRP A 20 -16.02 -12.83 27.66
CA TRP A 20 -15.77 -12.91 26.22
C TRP A 20 -14.45 -12.21 25.84
N ILE A 21 -14.18 -11.03 26.41
CA ILE A 21 -12.93 -10.30 26.24
C ILE A 21 -11.74 -11.09 26.80
N VAL A 22 -11.89 -11.73 27.97
CA VAL A 22 -10.83 -12.56 28.58
C VAL A 22 -10.53 -13.80 27.74
N ARG A 23 -11.54 -14.43 27.12
CA ARG A 23 -11.33 -15.55 26.19
C ARG A 23 -10.64 -15.14 24.89
N TYR A 24 -10.98 -13.96 24.37
CA TYR A 24 -10.36 -13.42 23.16
C TYR A 24 -8.90 -12.98 23.43
N ALA A 25 -8.63 -12.42 24.61
CA ALA A 25 -7.31 -11.97 25.01
C ALA A 25 -6.34 -13.10 25.39
N ARG A 26 -6.83 -14.28 25.78
CA ARG A 26 -5.99 -15.41 26.20
C ARG A 26 -5.43 -16.29 25.08
N GLY A 27 -5.83 -16.11 23.83
CA GLY A 27 -5.20 -16.86 22.73
C GLY A 27 -5.28 -18.39 22.87
N ASP A 28 -6.27 -18.93 23.59
CA ASP A 28 -6.53 -20.37 23.69
C ASP A 28 -7.21 -20.86 22.40
N ILE A 29 -6.45 -20.81 21.31
CA ILE A 29 -6.68 -21.65 20.13
C ILE A 29 -5.61 -22.74 20.24
N TYR A 30 -6.03 -24.00 20.10
CA TYR A 30 -5.23 -25.24 20.16
C TYR A 30 -5.06 -25.91 21.54
N THR A 31 -6.17 -26.37 22.12
CA THR A 31 -6.18 -27.71 22.72
C THR A 31 -6.90 -28.66 21.77
N LEU A 32 -6.12 -29.33 20.91
CA LEU A 32 -6.57 -30.45 20.08
C LEU A 32 -7.08 -31.56 21.00
N ARG A 33 -8.40 -31.75 21.04
CA ARG A 33 -8.98 -33.01 21.55
C ARG A 33 -8.64 -34.14 20.56
N PRO A 34 -8.45 -35.38 21.04
CA PRO A 34 -8.18 -36.51 20.16
C PRO A 34 -9.31 -36.68 19.16
N TYR A 35 -8.93 -36.86 17.91
CA TYR A 35 -9.80 -37.04 16.75
C TYR A 35 -10.49 -38.41 16.85
N GLU A 36 -11.70 -38.46 17.42
CA GLU A 36 -12.62 -39.55 17.13
C GLU A 36 -13.01 -39.42 15.66
N SER A 37 -12.71 -40.45 14.86
CA SER A 37 -13.00 -40.51 13.43
C SER A 37 -14.51 -40.56 13.19
N SER A 38 -15.19 -39.42 13.30
CA SER A 38 -16.52 -39.27 12.74
C SER A 38 -16.37 -38.79 11.31
N SER A 39 -16.83 -39.59 10.34
CA SER A 39 -16.95 -39.18 8.93
C SER A 39 -17.52 -37.75 8.84
N SER A 40 -16.97 -36.92 7.96
CA SER A 40 -17.37 -35.52 7.74
C SER A 40 -18.88 -35.36 7.59
N ASP A 41 -19.53 -36.35 6.98
CA ASP A 41 -20.96 -36.34 6.71
C ASP A 41 -21.79 -36.45 8.00
N VAL A 42 -21.31 -37.24 8.96
CA VAL A 42 -21.96 -37.39 10.29
C VAL A 42 -21.81 -36.11 11.11
N LEU A 43 -20.69 -35.41 10.98
CA LEU A 43 -20.46 -34.14 11.66
C LEU A 43 -21.34 -33.03 11.06
N ILE A 44 -21.47 -33.00 9.73
CA ILE A 44 -22.35 -32.07 9.00
C ILE A 44 -23.81 -32.34 9.39
N GLU A 45 -24.26 -33.60 9.35
CA GLU A 45 -25.64 -33.98 9.69
C GLU A 45 -25.98 -33.63 11.15
N LYS A 46 -25.08 -33.94 12.10
CA LYS A 46 -25.26 -33.56 13.51
C LYS A 46 -25.32 -32.04 13.68
N THR A 47 -24.53 -31.30 12.92
CA THR A 47 -24.51 -29.82 13.00
C THR A 47 -25.79 -29.23 12.43
N ILE A 48 -26.28 -29.76 11.30
CA ILE A 48 -27.55 -29.36 10.68
C ILE A 48 -28.72 -29.65 11.62
N LYS A 49 -28.80 -30.86 12.19
CA LYS A 49 -29.85 -31.23 13.16
C LYS A 49 -29.84 -30.32 14.40
N ARG A 50 -28.66 -30.01 14.96
CA ARG A 50 -28.56 -29.07 16.09
C ARG A 50 -29.01 -27.65 15.71
N ARG A 51 -28.71 -27.22 14.49
CA ARG A 51 -29.13 -25.90 13.97
C ARG A 51 -30.64 -25.83 13.77
N ILE A 52 -31.27 -26.87 13.24
CA ILE A 52 -32.73 -26.94 13.06
C ILE A 52 -33.44 -26.89 14.41
N VAL A 53 -33.01 -27.72 15.37
CA VAL A 53 -33.62 -27.76 16.72
C VAL A 53 -33.45 -26.44 17.48
N SER A 54 -32.29 -25.78 17.34
CA SER A 54 -32.10 -24.45 17.96
C SER A 54 -32.95 -23.38 17.27
N HIS A 55 -33.10 -23.44 15.94
CA HIS A 55 -33.95 -22.51 15.19
C HIS A 55 -35.41 -22.66 15.58
N GLU A 56 -35.95 -23.88 15.62
CA GLU A 56 -37.32 -24.14 16.06
C GLU A 56 -37.58 -23.67 17.50
N LYS A 57 -36.60 -23.83 18.39
CA LYS A 57 -36.71 -23.39 19.79
C LYS A 57 -36.73 -21.86 19.91
N ILE A 58 -36.02 -21.15 19.04
CA ILE A 58 -36.01 -19.68 18.97
C ILE A 58 -37.31 -19.14 18.37
N PHE A 59 -37.85 -19.79 17.32
CA PHE A 59 -39.11 -19.38 16.69
C PHE A 59 -40.36 -19.72 17.51
N ARG A 60 -40.33 -20.80 18.32
CA ARG A 60 -41.42 -21.13 19.26
C ARG A 60 -41.46 -20.21 20.48
N GLN A 61 -40.37 -19.53 20.81
CA GLN A 61 -40.43 -18.42 21.75
C GLN A 61 -41.07 -17.25 21.01
N HIS A 62 -42.35 -16.99 21.28
CA HIS A 62 -43.04 -15.75 20.90
C HIS A 62 -42.34 -14.56 21.59
N LEU A 63 -41.16 -14.21 21.09
CA LEU A 63 -40.39 -13.07 21.53
C LEU A 63 -41.22 -11.84 21.14
N PRO A 64 -41.63 -11.01 22.11
CA PRO A 64 -42.42 -9.82 21.78
C PRO A 64 -41.62 -8.94 20.83
N PHE A 65 -42.31 -8.40 19.82
CA PHE A 65 -41.71 -7.48 18.87
C PHE A 65 -41.05 -6.34 19.64
N SER A 66 -39.73 -6.21 19.46
CA SER A 66 -38.93 -5.19 20.15
C SER A 66 -38.35 -4.29 19.08
N VAL A 67 -38.77 -3.02 19.10
CA VAL A 67 -38.29 -1.99 18.16
C VAL A 67 -36.77 -1.91 18.16
N SER A 68 -36.12 -2.06 19.32
CA SER A 68 -34.66 -2.05 19.41
C SER A 68 -34.01 -3.25 18.69
N ARG A 69 -34.60 -4.45 18.79
CA ARG A 69 -34.13 -5.64 18.05
C ARG A 69 -34.37 -5.49 16.55
N PHE A 70 -35.50 -4.90 16.16
CA PHE A 70 -35.79 -4.59 14.77
C PHE A 70 -34.78 -3.58 14.20
N CYS A 71 -34.52 -2.47 14.90
CA CYS A 71 -33.54 -1.48 14.48
C CYS A 71 -32.11 -2.06 14.42
N LEU A 72 -31.70 -2.86 15.41
CA LEU A 72 -30.39 -3.55 15.39
C LEU A 72 -30.30 -4.55 14.23
N GLY A 73 -31.39 -5.27 13.94
CA GLY A 73 -31.49 -6.17 12.81
C GLY A 73 -31.39 -5.43 11.47
N LEU A 74 -32.09 -4.29 11.35
CA LEU A 74 -32.06 -3.43 10.17
C LEU A 74 -30.66 -2.85 9.95
N VAL A 75 -30.00 -2.36 11.00
CA VAL A 75 -28.61 -1.84 10.93
C VAL A 75 -27.64 -2.96 10.54
N SER A 76 -27.77 -4.14 11.14
CA SER A 76 -26.95 -5.31 10.78
C SER A 76 -27.15 -5.70 9.31
N LEU A 77 -28.40 -5.67 8.84
CA LEU A 77 -28.75 -5.98 7.46
C LEU A 77 -28.17 -4.93 6.50
N LEU A 78 -28.28 -3.64 6.84
CA LEU A 78 -27.71 -2.54 6.04
C LEU A 78 -26.17 -2.63 5.98
N LEU A 79 -25.51 -3.00 7.08
CA LEU A 79 -24.07 -3.25 7.11
C LEU A 79 -23.68 -4.42 6.18
N VAL A 80 -24.43 -5.52 6.22
CA VAL A 80 -24.22 -6.66 5.30
C VAL A 80 -24.45 -6.25 3.84
N PHE A 81 -25.48 -5.46 3.55
CA PHE A 81 -25.72 -4.96 2.20
C PHE A 81 -24.63 -3.97 1.74
N SER A 82 -24.10 -3.13 2.64
CA SER A 82 -22.94 -2.29 2.31
C SER A 82 -21.69 -3.12 2.03
N ASP A 83 -21.50 -4.25 2.72
CA ASP A 83 -20.39 -5.16 2.47
C ASP A 83 -20.48 -5.80 1.07
N ILE A 84 -21.68 -6.03 0.52
CA ILE A 84 -21.85 -6.53 -0.86
C ILE A 84 -21.31 -5.53 -1.89
N PHE A 85 -21.48 -4.22 -1.65
CA PHE A 85 -20.90 -3.18 -2.49
C PHE A 85 -19.39 -3.04 -2.26
N HIS A 86 -18.90 -3.13 -1.02
CA HIS A 86 -17.48 -3.01 -0.69
C HIS A 86 -16.64 -4.22 -1.11
N SER A 87 -17.19 -5.42 -1.02
CA SER A 87 -16.50 -6.68 -1.40
C SER A 87 -16.48 -6.91 -2.92
N GLY A 88 -17.17 -6.08 -3.70
CA GLY A 88 -17.31 -6.27 -5.14
C GLY A 88 -18.19 -7.46 -5.52
N LEU A 89 -18.88 -8.11 -4.55
CA LEU A 89 -19.81 -9.22 -4.80
C LEU A 89 -21.01 -8.83 -5.69
N SER A 90 -21.37 -7.54 -5.73
CA SER A 90 -22.37 -7.03 -6.67
C SER A 90 -21.88 -6.99 -8.13
N VAL A 91 -20.58 -7.14 -8.38
CA VAL A 91 -20.01 -7.09 -9.73
C VAL A 91 -19.86 -8.52 -10.24
N SER A 92 -20.81 -8.96 -11.07
CA SER A 92 -20.84 -10.31 -11.64
C SER A 92 -19.63 -10.65 -12.52
N ASN A 93 -18.93 -9.65 -13.05
CA ASN A 93 -17.70 -9.83 -13.80
C ASN A 93 -16.74 -8.64 -13.61
N LEU A 94 -15.82 -8.75 -12.64
CA LEU A 94 -14.78 -7.74 -12.40
C LEU A 94 -13.83 -7.58 -13.60
N GLN A 95 -13.62 -8.65 -14.39
CA GLN A 95 -12.76 -8.64 -15.57
C GLN A 95 -13.30 -7.74 -16.70
N LYS A 96 -14.60 -7.40 -16.65
CA LYS A 96 -15.21 -6.43 -17.57
C LYS A 96 -14.68 -5.01 -17.33
N PHE A 97 -14.31 -4.69 -16.09
CA PHE A 97 -13.97 -3.33 -15.67
C PHE A 97 -12.49 -3.16 -15.34
N TYR A 98 -11.82 -4.23 -14.95
CA TYR A 98 -10.43 -4.21 -14.49
C TYR A 98 -9.58 -5.22 -15.26
N SER A 99 -8.32 -4.88 -15.51
CA SER A 99 -7.37 -5.80 -16.10
C SER A 99 -7.02 -6.92 -15.12
N VAL A 100 -7.20 -8.15 -15.56
CA VAL A 100 -6.77 -9.34 -14.82
C VAL A 100 -5.27 -9.50 -15.03
N LEU A 101 -4.48 -9.40 -13.96
CA LEU A 101 -3.04 -9.62 -13.98
C LEU A 101 -2.73 -11.10 -13.71
N GLN A 102 -3.45 -11.72 -12.78
CA GLN A 102 -3.43 -13.15 -12.44
C GLN A 102 -4.85 -13.63 -12.16
N PRO A 103 -5.12 -14.95 -12.12
CA PRO A 103 -6.45 -15.48 -11.81
C PRO A 103 -7.09 -14.89 -10.53
N ASP A 104 -6.26 -14.52 -9.54
CA ASP A 104 -6.68 -13.93 -8.26
C ASP A 104 -6.18 -12.50 -8.03
N GLU A 105 -5.51 -11.88 -9.03
CA GLU A 105 -4.97 -10.52 -8.94
C GLU A 105 -5.60 -9.62 -10.00
N ILE A 106 -6.35 -8.64 -9.52
CA ILE A 106 -7.02 -7.65 -10.35
C ILE A 106 -6.43 -6.29 -10.02
N LEU A 107 -6.01 -5.55 -11.04
CA LEU A 107 -5.57 -4.18 -10.85
C LEU A 107 -6.80 -3.28 -10.67
N ASN A 108 -7.04 -2.85 -9.45
CA ASN A 108 -7.95 -1.74 -9.19
C ASN A 108 -7.21 -0.44 -9.49
N TYR A 109 -7.89 0.54 -10.09
CA TYR A 109 -7.38 1.82 -10.62
C TYR A 109 -6.78 1.78 -12.04
N GLY A 110 -7.48 2.43 -12.97
CA GLY A 110 -7.29 2.31 -14.42
C GLY A 110 -6.47 3.41 -15.09
N THR A 111 -5.60 4.13 -14.39
CA THR A 111 -4.65 5.05 -15.03
C THR A 111 -3.29 4.87 -14.40
N SER A 112 -2.26 4.67 -15.23
CA SER A 112 -0.90 4.75 -14.76
C SER A 112 -0.60 6.20 -14.45
N TRP A 113 -0.25 6.45 -13.20
CA TRP A 113 0.22 7.76 -12.76
C TRP A 113 1.65 8.03 -13.28
N ASN A 114 1.91 7.75 -14.56
CA ASN A 114 3.17 8.12 -15.21
C ASN A 114 3.17 9.60 -15.56
N TYR A 115 3.17 10.44 -14.53
CA TYR A 115 3.30 11.88 -14.67
C TYR A 115 4.68 12.31 -14.19
N SER A 116 5.27 13.30 -14.87
CA SER A 116 6.47 13.95 -14.37
C SER A 116 6.11 14.79 -13.14
N VAL A 117 6.75 14.51 -12.02
CA VAL A 117 6.51 15.21 -10.75
C VAL A 117 7.13 16.61 -10.77
N PHE A 118 8.34 16.73 -11.30
CA PHE A 118 9.11 17.97 -11.38
C PHE A 118 10.26 17.81 -12.39
N ASN A 119 10.46 18.82 -13.25
CA ASN A 119 11.59 18.91 -14.17
C ASN A 119 12.07 20.37 -14.26
N SER A 120 13.34 20.59 -13.93
CA SER A 120 13.95 21.91 -13.93
C SER A 120 15.47 21.82 -13.95
N THR A 121 16.11 22.76 -14.62
CA THR A 121 17.53 23.06 -14.40
C THR A 121 17.69 23.82 -13.07
N LYS A 122 18.93 23.91 -12.57
CA LYS A 122 19.26 24.71 -11.39
C LYS A 122 18.95 26.20 -11.58
N HIS A 123 19.12 26.72 -12.79
CA HIS A 123 18.85 28.13 -13.05
C HIS A 123 17.35 28.41 -13.09
N ASP A 124 16.60 27.56 -13.79
CA ASP A 124 15.15 27.71 -13.90
C ASP A 124 14.45 27.51 -12.54
N SER A 125 14.99 26.66 -11.67
CA SER A 125 14.38 26.37 -10.38
C SER A 125 14.40 27.58 -9.44
N MET A 126 15.36 28.49 -9.61
CA MET A 126 15.44 29.75 -8.86
C MET A 126 14.27 30.69 -9.18
N ASN A 127 13.63 30.54 -10.33
CA ASN A 127 12.45 31.33 -10.69
C ASN A 127 11.17 30.73 -10.11
N CYS A 128 10.89 31.05 -8.84
CA CYS A 128 9.71 30.55 -8.12
C CYS A 128 8.36 30.94 -8.75
N SER A 129 8.34 31.92 -9.67
CA SER A 129 7.10 32.36 -10.33
C SER A 129 6.69 31.43 -11.47
N THR A 130 7.66 30.83 -12.15
CA THR A 130 7.42 29.98 -13.32
C THR A 130 7.64 28.50 -13.03
N LYS A 131 8.54 28.17 -12.10
CA LYS A 131 8.86 26.81 -11.69
C LYS A 131 8.44 26.58 -10.25
N THR A 132 7.38 25.80 -10.07
CA THR A 132 6.86 25.38 -8.77
C THR A 132 6.63 23.88 -8.75
N ALA A 133 6.81 23.25 -7.59
CA ALA A 133 6.48 21.84 -7.40
C ALA A 133 5.24 21.69 -6.51
N ARG A 134 4.37 20.74 -6.85
CA ARG A 134 3.14 20.49 -6.07
C ARG A 134 3.49 19.76 -4.79
N ILE A 135 3.05 20.30 -3.65
CA ILE A 135 3.26 19.66 -2.34
C ILE A 135 2.60 18.29 -2.28
N TRP A 136 1.50 18.11 -3.00
CA TRP A 136 0.80 16.83 -3.11
C TRP A 136 1.73 15.66 -3.40
N ASN A 137 2.64 15.83 -4.37
CA ASN A 137 3.53 14.78 -4.84
C ASN A 137 4.57 14.37 -3.79
N TYR A 138 4.86 15.22 -2.79
CA TYR A 138 5.84 14.96 -1.73
C TYR A 138 5.21 14.72 -0.35
N LYS A 139 3.93 15.05 -0.18
CA LYS A 139 3.21 14.92 1.09
C LYS A 139 2.07 13.90 1.07
N PHE A 140 1.22 13.92 0.05
CA PHE A 140 -0.07 13.21 0.07
C PHE A 140 -0.12 12.00 -0.88
N ASP A 141 0.67 12.01 -1.95
CA ASP A 141 0.74 10.91 -2.92
C ASP A 141 1.28 9.62 -2.27
N SER A 142 0.89 8.43 -2.73
CA SER A 142 1.41 7.16 -2.17
C SER A 142 2.93 7.05 -2.35
N SER A 143 3.45 7.49 -3.51
CA SER A 143 4.89 7.52 -3.79
C SER A 143 5.66 8.44 -2.84
N SER A 144 4.98 9.43 -2.24
CA SER A 144 5.63 10.36 -1.32
C SER A 144 6.05 9.75 0.02
N ILE A 145 5.51 8.58 0.36
CA ILE A 145 5.85 7.87 1.60
C ILE A 145 7.31 7.45 1.60
N VAL A 146 7.81 6.90 0.48
CA VAL A 146 9.22 6.48 0.38
C VAL A 146 10.16 7.69 0.43
N TRP A 147 9.79 8.80 -0.22
CA TRP A 147 10.54 10.05 -0.15
C TRP A 147 10.71 10.54 1.29
N ARG A 148 9.62 10.64 2.04
CA ARG A 148 9.66 11.07 3.45
C ARG A 148 10.43 10.09 4.34
N ALA A 149 10.28 8.79 4.11
CA ALA A 149 10.97 7.78 4.89
C ALA A 149 12.50 7.93 4.79
N TYR A 150 13.03 8.03 3.57
CA TYR A 150 14.46 8.20 3.35
C TYR A 150 14.94 9.59 3.75
N ALA A 151 14.18 10.65 3.47
CA ALA A 151 14.55 11.99 3.91
C ALA A 151 14.67 12.09 5.44
N ARG A 152 13.75 11.47 6.17
CA ARG A 152 13.81 11.36 7.64
C ARG A 152 14.97 10.48 8.10
N HIS A 153 15.23 9.36 7.42
CA HIS A 153 16.35 8.47 7.76
C HIS A 153 17.71 9.16 7.60
N PHE A 154 17.88 9.96 6.55
CA PHE A 154 19.11 10.72 6.31
C PHE A 154 19.17 12.05 7.08
N GLY A 155 18.07 12.51 7.68
CA GLY A 155 18.01 13.80 8.36
C GLY A 155 18.15 14.99 7.40
N LEU A 156 17.54 14.92 6.21
CA LEU A 156 17.64 15.97 5.19
C LEU A 156 16.88 17.24 5.62
N LEU A 157 17.61 18.33 5.84
CA LEU A 157 17.04 19.61 6.26
C LEU A 157 16.38 20.38 5.10
N GLU A 158 16.68 20.00 3.87
CA GLU A 158 16.09 20.60 2.67
C GLU A 158 14.60 20.27 2.52
N PHE A 159 14.10 19.24 3.22
CA PHE A 159 12.69 18.88 3.24
C PHE A 159 11.95 19.74 4.27
N PRO A 160 11.00 20.60 3.86
CA PRO A 160 10.22 21.40 4.80
C PRO A 160 9.44 20.53 5.80
N ASP A 161 9.36 20.99 7.05
CA ASP A 161 8.63 20.31 8.13
C ASP A 161 7.15 20.05 7.79
N CYS A 162 6.56 20.93 7.00
CA CYS A 162 5.21 20.77 6.51
C CYS A 162 5.02 19.47 5.70
N ILE A 163 6.06 18.98 5.00
CA ILE A 163 6.01 17.71 4.26
C ILE A 163 5.91 16.53 5.22
N PHE A 164 6.56 16.61 6.37
CA PHE A 164 6.54 15.57 7.42
C PHE A 164 5.31 15.59 8.31
N TYR A 165 4.33 16.47 8.02
CA TYR A 165 3.14 16.67 8.86
C TYR A 165 3.44 17.23 10.26
N HIS A 166 4.63 17.81 10.48
CA HIS A 166 4.93 18.51 11.72
C HIS A 166 4.17 19.85 11.80
N GLU A 167 3.90 20.47 10.66
CA GLU A 167 3.17 21.72 10.54
C GLU A 167 2.27 21.77 9.28
N ALA A 168 1.40 22.78 9.22
CA ALA A 168 0.59 23.07 8.05
C ALA A 168 1.45 23.70 6.94
N CYS A 169 1.26 23.27 5.70
CA CYS A 169 1.97 23.90 4.58
C CYS A 169 1.32 25.25 4.26
N PRO A 170 2.11 26.34 4.08
CA PRO A 170 1.58 27.68 3.85
C PRO A 170 0.91 27.82 2.47
N SER A 171 1.25 26.94 1.53
CA SER A 171 0.72 26.92 0.16
C SER A 171 0.47 25.47 -0.28
N LYS A 172 -0.15 25.29 -1.46
CA LYS A 172 -0.28 23.99 -2.14
C LYS A 172 0.94 23.65 -3.00
N VAL A 173 1.83 24.62 -3.21
CA VAL A 173 3.05 24.49 -4.01
C VAL A 173 4.26 24.98 -3.22
N VAL A 174 5.43 24.46 -3.55
CA VAL A 174 6.74 24.96 -3.09
C VAL A 174 7.49 25.56 -4.27
N CYS A 175 8.38 26.53 -3.99
CA CYS A 175 9.27 27.06 -5.00
C CYS A 175 10.11 25.95 -5.63
N GLY A 176 10.37 26.05 -6.94
CA GLY A 176 11.22 25.12 -7.67
C GLY A 176 12.61 24.94 -7.04
N ASP A 177 13.21 25.99 -6.49
CA ASP A 177 14.52 25.93 -5.83
C ASP A 177 14.51 24.98 -4.62
N VAL A 178 13.44 25.03 -3.82
CA VAL A 178 13.26 24.12 -2.67
C VAL A 178 13.13 22.68 -3.16
N ALA A 179 12.27 22.42 -4.15
CA ALA A 179 12.11 21.09 -4.71
C ALA A 179 13.40 20.56 -5.35
N PHE A 180 14.15 21.41 -6.05
CA PHE A 180 15.44 21.07 -6.63
C PHE A 180 16.46 20.70 -5.55
N LYS A 181 16.57 21.51 -4.49
CA LYS A 181 17.45 21.23 -3.33
C LYS A 181 17.07 19.94 -2.62
N MET A 182 15.78 19.69 -2.40
CA MET A 182 15.29 18.42 -1.83
C MET A 182 15.77 17.22 -2.65
N ILE A 183 15.58 17.25 -3.97
CA ILE A 183 15.98 16.17 -4.86
C ILE A 183 17.50 16.00 -4.85
N VAL A 184 18.27 17.09 -4.98
CA VAL A 184 19.73 17.04 -4.99
C VAL A 184 20.30 16.52 -3.68
N ALA A 185 19.82 17.01 -2.54
CA ALA A 185 20.24 16.55 -1.21
C ALA A 185 19.95 15.05 -1.03
N PHE A 186 18.79 14.61 -1.51
CA PHE A 186 18.40 13.21 -1.48
C PHE A 186 19.33 12.31 -2.29
N VAL A 187 19.60 12.67 -3.56
CA VAL A 187 20.52 11.89 -4.40
C VAL A 187 21.94 11.91 -3.83
N ASN A 188 22.41 13.05 -3.31
CA ASN A 188 23.72 13.16 -2.67
C ASN A 188 23.84 12.26 -1.44
N ALA A 189 22.81 12.22 -0.58
CA ALA A 189 22.82 11.34 0.59
C ALA A 189 22.92 9.87 0.18
N LEU A 190 22.14 9.43 -0.80
CA LEU A 190 22.23 8.06 -1.35
C LEU A 190 23.58 7.77 -2.02
N ALA A 191 24.15 8.76 -2.72
CA ALA A 191 25.45 8.69 -3.36
C ALA A 191 26.62 8.68 -2.36
N VAL A 192 26.40 8.79 -1.05
CA VAL A 192 27.45 8.63 -0.04
C VAL A 192 27.26 7.36 0.79
N VAL A 193 26.10 6.69 0.69
CA VAL A 193 25.83 5.44 1.40
C VAL A 193 26.88 4.39 1.03
N LYS A 194 27.81 4.14 1.96
CA LYS A 194 28.77 3.06 1.86
C LYS A 194 28.05 1.76 2.21
N ARG A 195 28.26 0.72 1.41
CA ARG A 195 27.93 -0.64 1.83
C ARG A 195 28.72 -0.92 3.10
N ASN A 196 28.07 -1.38 4.18
CA ASN A 196 28.79 -1.98 5.31
C ASN A 196 29.55 -3.19 4.75
N LYS A 197 30.83 -2.98 4.49
CA LYS A 197 31.70 -3.90 3.76
C LYS A 197 32.11 -5.00 4.75
N MET A 198 31.36 -6.10 4.78
CA MET A 198 31.99 -7.37 5.15
C MET A 198 33.00 -7.68 4.04
N ASN A 199 34.27 -7.41 4.36
CA ASN A 199 35.50 -7.86 3.70
C ASN A 199 35.36 -8.30 2.24
N THR A 200 35.77 -7.43 1.31
CA THR A 200 36.55 -7.86 0.12
C THR A 200 37.02 -6.62 -0.64
N ASN A 201 38.28 -6.67 -1.09
CA ASN A 201 38.96 -5.68 -1.91
C ASN A 201 38.41 -5.64 -3.34
N SER A 202 37.10 -5.50 -3.50
CA SER A 202 36.49 -5.31 -4.81
C SER A 202 36.31 -3.82 -5.05
N SER A 203 37.12 -3.27 -5.96
CA SER A 203 37.00 -1.97 -6.60
C SER A 203 35.94 -1.98 -7.71
N ASN A 204 34.91 -2.82 -7.58
CA ASN A 204 33.89 -2.98 -8.60
C ASN A 204 32.82 -1.89 -8.46
N ILE A 205 32.50 -1.27 -9.59
CA ILE A 205 31.35 -0.38 -9.79
C ILE A 205 30.09 -1.18 -9.40
N GLU A 206 29.57 -0.96 -8.20
CA GLU A 206 28.48 -1.76 -7.64
C GLU A 206 27.25 -0.89 -7.38
N LEU A 207 26.07 -1.46 -7.66
CA LEU A 207 24.79 -0.85 -7.33
C LEU A 207 24.68 -0.58 -5.83
N ARG A 208 24.44 0.69 -5.48
CA ARG A 208 24.22 1.11 -4.09
C ARG A 208 22.74 0.97 -3.78
N THR A 209 22.45 0.29 -2.69
CA THR A 209 21.08 -0.02 -2.31
C THR A 209 20.92 0.14 -0.82
N LEU A 210 19.83 0.78 -0.44
CA LEU A 210 19.38 0.89 0.94
C LEU A 210 17.96 0.38 1.00
N SER A 211 17.61 -0.33 2.07
CA SER A 211 16.27 -0.83 2.30
C SER A 211 15.82 -0.36 3.68
N LEU A 212 14.61 0.18 3.75
CA LEU A 212 13.97 0.63 4.98
C LEU A 212 12.63 -0.07 5.13
N ARG A 213 12.33 -0.47 6.37
CA ARG A 213 10.97 -0.88 6.74
C ARG A 213 10.33 0.28 7.46
N THR A 214 9.20 0.75 6.93
CA THR A 214 8.52 1.94 7.41
C THR A 214 7.17 1.56 7.99
N GLN A 215 6.85 2.19 9.12
CA GLN A 215 5.54 2.12 9.73
C GLN A 215 4.86 3.47 9.50
N SER A 216 3.65 3.44 8.96
CA SER A 216 2.84 4.63 8.74
C SER A 216 1.44 4.40 9.29
N ASN A 217 0.89 5.41 9.97
CA ASN A 217 -0.50 5.38 10.40
C ASN A 217 -1.32 6.00 9.29
N TYR A 218 -2.09 5.17 8.57
CA TYR A 218 -2.98 5.65 7.54
C TYR A 218 -4.30 6.08 8.18
N ILE A 219 -4.69 7.33 7.94
CA ILE A 219 -5.95 7.88 8.42
C ILE A 219 -6.86 8.06 7.22
N ASP A 220 -7.85 7.17 7.09
CA ASP A 220 -8.96 7.38 6.18
C ASP A 220 -9.97 8.33 6.84
N ARG A 221 -10.24 9.47 6.19
CA ARG A 221 -11.16 10.50 6.68
C ARG A 221 -12.59 9.97 6.84
N PHE A 222 -13.00 9.01 6.01
CA PHE A 222 -14.33 8.39 6.11
C PHE A 222 -14.43 7.53 7.38
N HIS A 223 -13.40 6.70 7.61
CA HIS A 223 -13.31 5.89 8.83
C HIS A 223 -13.13 6.77 10.09
N GLN A 224 -12.46 7.92 9.97
CA GLN A 224 -12.32 8.88 11.06
C GLN A 224 -13.67 9.51 11.47
N LEU A 225 -14.56 9.75 10.51
CA LEU A 225 -15.88 10.32 10.78
C LEU A 225 -16.83 9.30 11.42
N LEU A 226 -16.80 8.05 10.96
CA LEU A 226 -17.73 7.02 11.43
C LEU A 226 -17.24 6.30 12.69
N LEU A 227 -15.97 5.87 12.72
CA LEU A 227 -15.43 4.98 13.76
C LEU A 227 -13.91 5.20 13.98
N PRO A 228 -13.48 6.38 14.47
CA PRO A 228 -12.07 6.81 14.49
C PRO A 228 -11.11 5.95 15.33
N ARG A 229 -11.62 5.18 16.30
CA ARG A 229 -10.80 4.33 17.18
C ARG A 229 -10.74 2.86 16.75
N TRP A 230 -11.59 2.45 15.82
CA TRP A 230 -11.79 1.02 15.50
C TRP A 230 -11.07 0.61 14.22
N PHE A 231 -10.71 1.58 13.36
CA PHE A 231 -10.11 1.33 12.04
C PHE A 231 -8.81 2.12 11.81
N MET A 232 -8.01 2.35 12.86
CA MET A 232 -6.65 2.82 12.63
C MET A 232 -5.82 1.70 11.99
N ASN A 233 -5.62 1.80 10.68
CA ASN A 233 -4.81 0.84 9.94
C ASN A 233 -3.34 1.28 10.00
N VAL A 234 -2.56 0.54 10.79
CA VAL A 234 -1.09 0.61 10.74
C VAL A 234 -0.65 -0.05 9.44
N ASN A 235 -0.07 0.73 8.54
CA ASN A 235 0.46 0.25 7.29
C ASN A 235 1.98 0.10 7.39
N TRP A 236 2.44 -1.13 7.13
CA TRP A 236 3.85 -1.46 7.03
C TRP A 236 4.25 -1.48 5.56
N ARG A 237 5.28 -0.71 5.20
CA ARG A 237 5.86 -0.75 3.84
C ARG A 237 7.32 -1.15 3.91
N THR A 238 7.73 -2.01 3.00
CA THR A 238 9.12 -2.28 2.70
C THR A 238 9.52 -1.40 1.52
N SER A 239 10.46 -0.50 1.75
CA SER A 239 10.92 0.47 0.75
C SER A 239 12.39 0.23 0.41
N GLN A 240 12.74 0.37 -0.85
CA GLN A 240 14.12 0.23 -1.32
C GLN A 240 14.50 1.44 -2.18
N ALA A 241 15.71 1.94 -1.95
CA ALA A 241 16.35 2.95 -2.77
C ALA A 241 17.53 2.31 -3.51
N LEU A 242 17.56 2.45 -4.83
CA LEU A 242 18.64 1.97 -5.69
C LEU A 242 19.29 3.17 -6.38
N TYR A 243 20.59 3.33 -6.23
CA TYR A 243 21.38 4.39 -6.87
C TYR A 243 22.32 3.79 -7.91
N TYR A 244 22.10 4.17 -9.16
CA TYR A 244 22.92 3.82 -10.31
C TYR A 244 23.84 5.00 -10.62
N SER A 245 25.15 4.80 -10.41
CA SER A 245 26.15 5.81 -10.73
C SER A 245 26.34 5.93 -12.25
N PRO A 246 26.92 7.05 -12.74
CA PRO A 246 27.17 7.23 -14.17
C PRO A 246 28.00 6.09 -14.78
N GLU A 247 28.98 5.56 -14.03
CA GLU A 247 29.83 4.45 -14.50
C GLU A 247 29.06 3.12 -14.60
N LEU A 248 28.09 2.90 -13.71
CA LEU A 248 27.21 1.73 -13.77
C LEU A 248 26.22 1.86 -14.92
N LEU A 249 25.65 3.05 -15.10
CA LEU A 249 24.71 3.35 -16.19
C LEU A 249 25.35 3.18 -17.56
N ALA A 250 26.62 3.54 -17.72
CA ALA A 250 27.36 3.32 -18.97
C ALA A 250 27.44 1.83 -19.38
N ARG A 251 27.28 0.91 -18.42
CA ARG A 251 27.25 -0.55 -18.64
C ARG A 251 25.85 -1.15 -18.59
N THR A 252 24.85 -0.34 -18.24
CA THR A 252 23.47 -0.78 -18.03
C THR A 252 22.65 -0.55 -19.30
N ASN A 253 21.82 -1.50 -19.67
CA ASN A 253 20.82 -1.35 -20.73
C ASN A 253 19.42 -1.72 -20.20
N TYR A 254 18.41 -1.63 -21.08
CA TYR A 254 17.03 -1.95 -20.74
C TYR A 254 16.81 -3.38 -20.22
N ARG A 255 17.67 -4.33 -20.59
CA ARG A 255 17.58 -5.71 -20.09
C ARG A 255 18.26 -5.85 -18.74
N THR A 256 19.41 -5.23 -18.54
CA THR A 256 20.24 -5.49 -17.35
C THR A 256 19.66 -4.95 -16.05
N ILE A 257 18.73 -3.98 -16.07
CA ILE A 257 18.04 -3.51 -14.85
C ILE A 257 17.22 -4.63 -14.19
N CYS A 258 16.39 -5.32 -14.98
CA CYS A 258 15.51 -6.38 -14.46
C CYS A 258 16.06 -7.79 -14.67
N PHE A 259 17.01 -7.95 -15.60
CA PHE A 259 17.62 -9.22 -15.99
C PHE A 259 19.15 -9.04 -16.06
N PRO A 260 19.83 -8.92 -14.90
CA PRO A 260 21.28 -8.81 -14.86
C PRO A 260 21.93 -10.09 -15.42
N ASN A 261 23.14 -9.96 -15.96
CA ASN A 261 23.86 -11.10 -16.52
C ASN A 261 24.18 -12.14 -15.44
N ILE A 262 24.12 -13.41 -15.81
CA ILE A 262 24.36 -14.56 -14.92
C ILE A 262 25.74 -14.41 -14.26
N GLY A 263 25.76 -14.35 -12.92
CA GLY A 263 26.99 -14.25 -12.12
C GLY A 263 27.18 -12.91 -11.41
N GLU A 264 26.47 -11.86 -11.80
CA GLU A 264 26.43 -10.61 -11.04
C GLU A 264 25.49 -10.80 -9.84
N ARG A 265 25.97 -10.56 -8.61
CA ARG A 265 25.12 -10.38 -7.41
C ARG A 265 24.37 -9.05 -7.48
N ALA A 266 23.81 -8.72 -8.64
CA ALA A 266 23.06 -7.51 -8.86
C ALA A 266 21.72 -7.62 -8.13
N ARG A 267 21.46 -6.66 -7.24
CA ARG A 267 20.15 -6.53 -6.61
C ARG A 267 19.18 -6.03 -7.67
N ILE A 268 18.19 -6.85 -7.99
CA ILE A 268 17.14 -6.53 -8.95
C ILE A 268 16.07 -5.72 -8.21
N PRO A 269 15.57 -4.59 -8.77
CA PRO A 269 14.42 -3.89 -8.21
C PRO A 269 13.22 -4.82 -8.01
N HIS A 270 12.51 -4.68 -6.90
CA HIS A 270 11.34 -5.49 -6.59
C HIS A 270 10.24 -5.34 -7.65
N PHE A 271 10.06 -4.16 -8.24
CA PHE A 271 9.06 -3.95 -9.28
C PHE A 271 9.29 -4.84 -10.51
N CYS A 272 10.52 -5.27 -10.81
CA CYS A 272 10.82 -6.13 -11.97
C CYS A 272 10.09 -7.49 -11.92
N ARG A 273 9.65 -7.91 -10.73
CA ARG A 273 8.88 -9.15 -10.52
C ARG A 273 7.37 -8.93 -10.51
N GLN A 274 6.92 -7.68 -10.57
CA GLN A 274 5.51 -7.33 -10.49
C GLN A 274 4.91 -7.31 -11.89
N LEU A 275 3.69 -7.83 -12.03
CA LEU A 275 3.05 -7.92 -13.34
C LEU A 275 2.50 -6.58 -13.83
N TRP A 276 2.14 -5.68 -12.90
CA TRP A 276 1.59 -4.37 -13.22
C TRP A 276 2.54 -3.47 -14.02
N VAL A 277 3.85 -3.76 -13.99
CA VAL A 277 4.88 -2.94 -14.67
C VAL A 277 4.82 -3.03 -16.19
N ASN A 278 4.02 -3.96 -16.72
CA ASN A 278 3.65 -4.00 -18.12
C ASN A 278 2.34 -3.24 -18.34
N PHE A 279 2.46 -1.93 -18.54
CA PHE A 279 1.32 -1.04 -18.76
C PHE A 279 0.55 -1.37 -20.04
N GLN A 280 1.18 -1.98 -21.04
CA GLN A 280 0.46 -2.42 -22.23
C GLN A 280 -0.66 -3.43 -21.90
N ARG A 281 -0.48 -4.23 -20.83
CA ARG A 281 -1.44 -5.23 -20.34
C ARG A 281 -2.23 -4.79 -19.11
N SER A 282 -1.65 -3.90 -18.31
CA SER A 282 -2.20 -3.49 -17.02
C SER A 282 -3.13 -2.27 -17.12
N CYS A 283 -2.99 -1.49 -18.19
CA CYS A 283 -3.90 -0.37 -18.44
C CYS A 283 -5.19 -0.85 -19.12
N ALA A 284 -6.26 -0.08 -18.95
CA ALA A 284 -7.48 -0.27 -19.72
C ALA A 284 -7.19 -0.15 -21.23
N VAL A 285 -7.90 -0.94 -22.05
CA VAL A 285 -7.71 -0.94 -23.51
C VAL A 285 -7.92 0.45 -24.12
N ALA A 286 -8.86 1.22 -23.55
CA ALA A 286 -9.20 2.58 -23.97
C ALA A 286 -8.16 3.64 -23.54
N ASP A 287 -7.28 3.34 -22.58
CA ASP A 287 -6.28 4.30 -22.08
C ASP A 287 -4.98 4.20 -22.90
N ALA A 288 -4.97 4.88 -24.04
CA ALA A 288 -3.84 4.88 -24.96
C ALA A 288 -2.57 5.50 -24.35
N GLU A 289 -2.71 6.55 -23.52
CA GLU A 289 -1.57 7.22 -22.88
C GLU A 289 -0.88 6.31 -21.87
N CYS A 290 -1.67 5.61 -21.05
CA CYS A 290 -1.17 4.62 -20.11
C CYS A 290 -0.46 3.48 -20.84
N ARG A 291 -1.04 2.96 -21.93
CA ARG A 291 -0.44 1.86 -22.70
C ARG A 291 0.83 2.26 -23.45
N ALA A 292 0.96 3.54 -23.84
CA ALA A 292 2.15 4.06 -24.51
C ALA A 292 3.41 4.00 -23.62
N VAL A 293 3.25 3.87 -22.30
CA VAL A 293 4.35 3.62 -21.37
C VAL A 293 5.03 2.27 -21.66
N GLY A 294 4.26 1.25 -22.05
CA GLY A 294 4.78 -0.09 -22.29
C GLY A 294 5.34 -0.74 -21.01
N LEU A 295 6.61 -1.11 -21.02
CA LEU A 295 7.29 -1.68 -19.84
C LEU A 295 7.95 -0.57 -19.02
N LEU A 296 7.67 -0.51 -17.72
CA LEU A 296 8.16 0.55 -16.83
C LEU A 296 9.68 0.79 -16.94
N TYR A 297 10.48 -0.27 -16.88
CA TYR A 297 11.94 -0.16 -16.93
C TYR A 297 12.46 0.31 -18.29
N VAL A 298 11.78 -0.06 -19.38
CA VAL A 298 12.10 0.43 -20.73
C VAL A 298 11.76 1.91 -20.84
N HIS A 299 10.59 2.31 -20.34
CA HIS A 299 10.16 3.70 -20.34
C HIS A 299 11.09 4.61 -19.54
N MET A 300 11.49 4.16 -18.35
CA MET A 300 12.43 4.87 -17.48
C MET A 300 13.78 5.09 -18.18
N LEU A 301 14.35 4.04 -18.79
CA LEU A 301 15.63 4.16 -19.47
C LEU A 301 15.56 4.96 -20.76
N LYS A 302 14.44 4.90 -21.48
CA LYS A 302 14.21 5.81 -22.61
C LYS A 302 14.31 7.26 -22.17
N ARG A 303 13.60 7.65 -21.09
CA ARG A 303 13.70 9.01 -20.53
C ARG A 303 15.11 9.37 -20.08
N LEU A 304 15.86 8.42 -19.55
CA LEU A 304 17.26 8.63 -19.17
C LEU A 304 18.13 8.91 -20.40
N HIS A 305 17.96 8.15 -21.48
CA HIS A 305 18.66 8.38 -22.74
C HIS A 305 18.27 9.72 -23.37
N ASP A 306 16.97 10.07 -23.37
CA ASP A 306 16.50 11.37 -23.87
C ASP A 306 17.22 12.54 -23.14
N ILE A 307 17.43 12.42 -21.82
CA ILE A 307 18.18 13.42 -21.03
C ILE A 307 19.68 13.40 -21.33
N GLN A 308 20.29 12.22 -21.51
CA GLN A 308 21.69 12.10 -21.90
C GLN A 308 21.95 12.72 -23.28
N GLU A 309 21.04 12.53 -24.24
CA GLU A 309 21.10 13.15 -25.57
C GLU A 309 20.91 14.67 -25.49
N GLN A 310 20.01 15.14 -24.61
CA GLN A 310 19.80 16.56 -24.40
C GLN A 310 21.01 17.25 -23.74
N PHE A 311 21.73 16.56 -22.86
CA PHE A 311 22.88 17.10 -22.12
C PHE A 311 24.12 16.19 -22.22
N PRO A 312 24.75 16.07 -23.40
CA PRO A 312 25.80 15.08 -23.66
C PRO A 312 27.11 15.32 -22.89
N LYS A 313 27.30 16.53 -22.33
CA LYS A 313 28.48 16.90 -21.54
C LYS A 313 28.28 16.66 -20.03
N LEU A 314 27.06 16.33 -19.60
CA LEU A 314 26.73 16.14 -18.19
C LEU A 314 26.74 14.66 -17.83
N THR A 315 27.16 14.35 -16.60
CA THR A 315 27.13 12.98 -16.07
C THR A 315 25.76 12.72 -15.48
N VAL A 316 25.04 11.77 -16.07
CA VAL A 316 23.69 11.42 -15.62
C VAL A 316 23.76 10.29 -14.61
N ASP A 317 23.05 10.45 -13.48
CA ASP A 317 22.78 9.39 -12.53
C ASP A 317 21.27 9.10 -12.39
N LEU A 318 20.96 7.91 -11.89
CA LEU A 318 19.60 7.40 -11.76
C LEU A 318 19.38 6.89 -10.34
N VAL A 319 18.32 7.38 -9.70
CA VAL A 319 17.79 6.82 -8.47
C VAL A 319 16.43 6.19 -8.75
N ILE A 320 16.24 4.99 -8.24
CA ILE A 320 14.95 4.33 -8.19
C ILE A 320 14.53 4.18 -6.74
N LEU A 321 13.33 4.67 -6.43
CA LEU A 321 12.67 4.49 -5.15
C LEU A 321 11.48 3.59 -5.35
N GLU A 322 11.46 2.48 -4.65
CA GLU A 322 10.32 1.58 -4.63
C GLU A 322 9.78 1.43 -3.21
N SER A 323 8.47 1.31 -3.13
CA SER A 323 7.76 1.06 -1.88
C SER A 323 6.72 0.00 -2.12
N GLN A 324 6.68 -1.00 -1.26
CA GLN A 324 5.71 -2.08 -1.32
C GLN A 324 5.06 -2.26 0.04
N ASP A 325 3.74 -2.25 0.07
CA ASP A 325 2.97 -2.57 1.26
C ASP A 325 3.10 -4.05 1.61
N ASP A 326 3.06 -4.34 2.90
CA ASP A 326 2.73 -5.68 3.36
C ASP A 326 1.29 -6.01 2.95
N LEU A 327 1.00 -7.29 2.73
CA LEU A 327 -0.33 -7.73 2.34
C LEU A 327 -1.34 -7.36 3.43
N GLN A 328 -2.23 -6.40 3.14
CA GLN A 328 -3.29 -6.01 4.04
C GLN A 328 -4.48 -6.93 3.81
N VAL A 329 -4.89 -7.64 4.85
CA VAL A 329 -6.04 -8.55 4.81
C VAL A 329 -7.25 -7.84 5.42
N ASN A 330 -8.25 -7.55 4.60
CA ASN A 330 -9.52 -7.01 5.08
C ASN A 330 -10.32 -8.12 5.77
N ARG A 331 -10.38 -8.06 7.09
CA ARG A 331 -11.17 -8.97 7.92
C ARG A 331 -12.51 -8.32 8.22
N GLY A 332 -13.59 -8.79 7.59
CA GLY A 332 -14.94 -8.27 7.83
C GLY A 332 -15.96 -8.63 6.76
N GLY A 333 -15.52 -8.85 5.52
CA GLY A 333 -16.41 -9.24 4.42
C GLY A 333 -16.75 -10.74 4.39
N LEU A 334 -17.74 -11.10 3.57
CA LEU A 334 -18.12 -12.50 3.28
C LEU A 334 -17.00 -13.29 2.57
N ALA A 335 -16.00 -12.60 2.02
CA ALA A 335 -14.79 -13.16 1.43
C ALA A 335 -13.54 -12.47 2.01
N SER A 336 -12.46 -13.23 2.18
CA SER A 336 -11.16 -12.69 2.57
C SER A 336 -10.52 -12.00 1.37
N LEU A 337 -10.50 -10.67 1.37
CA LEU A 337 -9.83 -9.89 0.34
C LEU A 337 -8.52 -9.33 0.89
N GLY A 338 -7.45 -9.50 0.11
CA GLY A 338 -6.15 -8.90 0.37
C GLY A 338 -5.88 -7.80 -0.66
N PHE A 339 -5.24 -6.71 -0.24
CA PHE A 339 -4.69 -5.74 -1.18
C PHE A 339 -3.26 -5.39 -0.81
N ARG A 340 -2.50 -4.98 -1.83
CA ARG A 340 -1.13 -4.54 -1.70
C ARG A 340 -0.91 -3.36 -2.62
N TRP A 341 -0.35 -2.29 -2.09
CA TRP A 341 0.08 -1.14 -2.87
C TRP A 341 1.56 -1.26 -3.20
N THR A 342 1.92 -0.91 -4.42
CA THR A 342 3.31 -0.80 -4.85
C THR A 342 3.51 0.48 -5.62
N ASP A 343 4.51 1.25 -5.25
CA ASP A 343 4.83 2.53 -5.87
C ASP A 343 6.29 2.53 -6.33
N VAL A 344 6.54 3.15 -7.48
CA VAL A 344 7.88 3.39 -8.00
C VAL A 344 8.01 4.86 -8.36
N SER A 345 9.06 5.50 -7.87
CA SER A 345 9.45 6.87 -8.20
C SER A 345 10.88 6.86 -8.71
N THR A 346 11.16 7.62 -9.76
CA THR A 346 12.47 7.66 -10.40
C THR A 346 13.00 9.08 -10.43
N ILE A 347 14.30 9.23 -10.20
CA ILE A 347 15.00 10.52 -10.27
C ILE A 347 16.11 10.34 -11.29
N ILE A 348 16.09 11.18 -12.33
CA ILE A 348 17.18 11.31 -13.29
C ILE A 348 17.80 12.67 -13.02
N ARG A 349 19.09 12.72 -12.71
CA ARG A 349 19.82 13.96 -12.47
C ARG A 349 21.04 13.99 -13.37
N ALA A 350 21.31 15.16 -13.95
CA ALA A 350 22.39 15.43 -14.89
C ALA A 350 23.30 16.53 -14.31
#